data_AF-A0A915JSN4-F1
#
_entry.id   AF-A0A915JSN4-F1
#
_cell.length_a   1.000
_cell.length_b   1.000
_cell.length_c   1.000
_cell.angle_alpha   90.00
_cell.angle_beta   90.00
_cell.angle_gamma   90.00
#
_symmetry.space_group_name_H-M   'P 1'
#
loop_
_entity.id
_entity.type
_entity.pdbx_description
1 polymer ?
#
loop_
_entity_poly.entity_id
_entity_poly.type
_entity_poly.pdbx_seq_one_letter_code
_entity_poly.pdbx_strand_id
1 'polypeptide(L)' 'MDHDFLMSNDFAGEALLKLDEIPGCATATERSGSWKSFTLPLAHPDHKNIPMIKVLESRKDDKDAQEFVRHVENIRRT' A
#
# COMPACT_ATOMS: atom_id res chain seq x y z
N MET A 1 3.03 -9.68 -2.45
CA MET A 1 4.24 -10.54 -2.51
C MET A 1 5.39 -9.67 -2.06
N ASP A 2 6.16 -10.11 -1.06
CA ASP A 2 7.34 -9.40 -0.55
C ASP A 2 8.60 -10.01 -1.17
N HIS A 3 9.60 -9.18 -1.44
CA HIS A 3 10.77 -9.60 -2.21
C HIS A 3 12.04 -9.47 -1.37
N ASP A 4 12.72 -10.59 -1.18
CA ASP A 4 13.96 -10.66 -0.42
C ASP A 4 15.19 -10.76 -1.33
N PHE A 5 16.34 -10.30 -0.84
CA PHE A 5 17.57 -10.21 -1.65
C PHE A 5 18.46 -11.44 -1.54
N LEU A 6 18.49 -12.08 -0.36
CA LEU A 6 19.31 -13.25 -0.08
C LEU A 6 18.50 -14.53 0.02
N MET A 7 17.18 -14.40 0.05
CA MET A 7 16.21 -15.47 0.25
C MET A 7 15.13 -15.43 -0.84
N SER A 8 14.30 -16.47 -0.88
CA SER A 8 13.19 -16.59 -1.82
C SER A 8 12.09 -15.57 -1.54
N ASN A 9 11.39 -15.13 -2.58
CA ASN A 9 10.27 -14.20 -2.44
C ASN A 9 9.11 -14.78 -1.63
N ASP A 10 8.55 -13.97 -0.76
CA ASP A 10 7.43 -14.32 0.10
C ASP A 10 6.11 -14.11 -0.61
N PHE A 11 5.34 -15.20 -0.76
CA PHE A 11 3.98 -15.12 -1.25
C PHE A 11 3.14 -14.23 -0.35
N ALA A 12 2.52 -13.20 -0.94
CA ALA A 12 1.62 -12.31 -0.20
C ALA A 12 0.41 -11.91 -1.05
N GLY A 13 -0.24 -12.93 -1.62
CA GLY A 13 -1.62 -12.88 -2.10
C GLY A 13 -1.89 -12.69 -3.62
N GLU A 14 -2.97 -13.31 -4.13
CA GLU A 14 -3.66 -13.14 -5.43
C GLU A 14 -5.19 -12.81 -5.41
N ALA A 15 -5.68 -11.79 -6.12
CA ALA A 15 -7.07 -11.30 -6.09
C ALA A 15 -7.99 -11.73 -7.28
N LEU A 16 -9.15 -12.38 -7.04
CA LEU A 16 -10.27 -12.63 -7.97
C LEU A 16 -11.58 -11.83 -7.63
N LEU A 17 -12.05 -10.97 -8.54
CA LEU A 17 -13.37 -10.30 -8.48
C LEU A 17 -14.15 -10.57 -9.79
N LYS A 18 -15.47 -10.80 -9.74
CA LYS A 18 -16.26 -11.03 -10.97
C LYS A 18 -16.87 -9.73 -11.50
N LEU A 19 -17.03 -9.63 -12.82
CA LEU A 19 -17.47 -8.41 -13.50
C LEU A 19 -18.96 -8.08 -13.28
N ASP A 20 -19.78 -9.09 -13.02
CA ASP A 20 -21.19 -8.95 -12.62
C ASP A 20 -21.35 -8.27 -11.25
N GLU A 21 -20.30 -8.18 -10.44
CA GLU A 21 -20.28 -7.47 -9.16
C GLU A 21 -19.95 -5.98 -9.32
N ILE A 22 -19.59 -5.54 -10.54
CA ILE A 22 -19.30 -4.15 -10.86
C ILE A 22 -20.63 -3.43 -11.19
N PRO A 23 -21.01 -2.38 -10.44
CA PRO A 23 -22.24 -1.64 -10.70
C PRO A 23 -22.33 -1.18 -12.16
N GLY A 24 -23.38 -1.61 -12.87
CA GLY A 24 -23.61 -1.28 -14.28
C GLY A 24 -23.18 -2.35 -15.30
N CYS A 25 -22.52 -3.44 -14.86
CA CYS A 25 -22.13 -4.56 -15.72
C CYS A 25 -23.06 -5.79 -15.57
N ALA A 26 -23.82 -5.87 -14.48
CA ALA A 26 -24.76 -6.96 -14.21
C ALA A 26 -26.02 -6.88 -15.08
N THR A 27 -26.22 -7.85 -15.98
CA THR A 27 -27.56 -8.14 -16.50
C THR A 27 -28.31 -8.94 -15.44
N ALA A 28 -29.54 -8.53 -15.12
CA ALA A 28 -30.22 -8.74 -13.84
C ALA A 28 -30.57 -10.19 -13.42
N THR A 29 -29.97 -11.25 -13.99
CA THR A 29 -30.59 -12.58 -13.93
C THR A 29 -29.94 -13.60 -13.01
N GLU A 30 -28.66 -13.53 -12.62
CA GLU A 30 -28.05 -14.66 -11.89
C GLU A 30 -27.25 -14.24 -10.66
N ARG A 31 -27.94 -13.69 -9.65
CA ARG A 31 -27.40 -13.62 -8.27
C ARG A 31 -27.56 -14.98 -7.58
N SER A 32 -26.87 -16.01 -8.09
CA SER A 32 -26.75 -17.29 -7.39
C SER A 32 -25.49 -18.02 -7.83
N GLY A 33 -24.42 -17.92 -7.03
CA GLY A 33 -23.21 -18.70 -7.29
C GLY A 33 -22.18 -18.50 -6.20
N SER A 34 -21.73 -19.62 -5.60
CA SER A 34 -20.63 -19.65 -4.62
C SER A 34 -19.38 -18.93 -5.13
N TRP A 35 -18.71 -18.21 -4.23
CA TRP A 35 -17.75 -17.14 -4.53
C TRP A 35 -16.35 -17.70 -4.83
N LYS A 36 -15.53 -16.94 -5.58
CA LYS A 36 -14.11 -17.24 -5.82
C LYS A 36 -13.24 -16.19 -5.13
N SER A 37 -12.20 -16.65 -4.45
CA SER A 37 -11.38 -15.90 -3.49
C SER A 37 -10.48 -14.85 -4.11
N PHE A 38 -10.24 -13.74 -3.40
CA PHE A 38 -9.25 -12.76 -3.78
C PHE A 38 -8.31 -12.43 -2.63
N THR A 39 -7.05 -12.26 -2.92
CA THR A 39 -5.94 -12.01 -2.02
C THR A 39 -5.15 -10.80 -2.50
N LEU A 40 -4.85 -9.98 -1.52
CA LEU A 40 -4.44 -8.61 -1.69
C LEU A 40 -2.91 -8.53 -1.72
N PRO A 41 -2.30 -7.77 -2.66
CA PRO A 41 -0.87 -7.65 -2.73
C PRO A 41 -0.32 -6.85 -1.54
N LEU A 42 0.74 -7.37 -0.91
CA LEU A 42 1.59 -6.58 -0.02
C LEU A 42 2.15 -5.35 -0.76
N ALA A 43 1.86 -4.15 -0.27
CA ALA A 43 2.45 -2.91 -0.74
C ALA A 43 3.55 -2.48 0.23
N HIS A 44 4.81 -2.48 -0.23
CA HIS A 44 5.89 -1.86 0.53
C HIS A 44 5.88 -0.35 0.25
N PRO A 45 5.62 0.51 1.26
CA PRO A 45 5.55 1.95 1.04
C PRO A 45 6.90 2.50 0.59
N ASP A 46 6.91 3.32 -0.46
CA ASP A 46 8.13 3.97 -0.94
C ASP A 46 8.62 4.99 0.10
N HIS A 47 9.78 4.71 0.67
CA HIS A 47 10.42 5.53 1.68
C HIS A 47 10.85 6.90 1.16
N LYS A 48 10.83 7.15 -0.17
CA LYS A 48 11.29 8.40 -0.77
C LYS A 48 10.24 9.51 -0.76
N ASN A 49 8.95 9.18 -0.78
CA ASN A 49 7.89 10.18 -0.92
C ASN A 49 6.69 9.89 -0.01
N ILE A 50 6.96 9.77 1.28
CA ILE A 50 5.93 9.59 2.29
C ILE A 50 5.22 10.95 2.49
N PRO A 51 3.93 11.09 2.13
CA PRO A 51 3.22 12.37 2.23
C PRO A 51 3.26 12.97 3.63
N MET A 52 3.34 12.11 4.66
CA MET A 52 3.51 12.52 6.06
C MET A 52 4.79 13.32 6.31
N ILE A 53 5.90 12.98 5.64
CA ILE A 53 7.17 13.71 5.82
C ILE A 53 7.02 15.14 5.29
N LYS A 54 6.35 15.35 4.16
CA LYS A 54 6.03 16.69 3.64
C LYS A 54 5.12 17.50 4.56
N VAL A 55 4.18 16.83 5.21
CA VAL A 55 3.31 17.48 6.22
C VAL A 55 4.14 17.91 7.43
N LEU A 56 5.06 17.07 7.91
CA LEU A 56 5.95 17.41 9.02
C LEU A 56 6.94 18.53 8.66
N GLU A 57 7.49 18.54 7.44
CA GLU A 57 8.35 19.61 6.93
C GLU A 57 7.66 20.98 6.95
N SER A 58 6.34 21.02 6.70
CA SER A 58 5.57 22.28 6.69
C SER A 58 5.40 22.91 8.09
N ARG A 59 5.57 22.14 9.17
CA ARG A 59 5.37 22.58 10.57
C ARG A 59 6.65 23.20 11.13
N LYS A 60 6.96 24.43 10.71
CA LYS A 60 8.22 25.11 11.09
C LYS A 60 8.34 25.45 12.57
N ASP A 61 7.21 25.66 13.25
CA ASP A 61 7.18 26.02 14.68
C ASP A 61 7.17 24.80 15.61
N ASP A 62 7.12 23.58 15.05
CA ASP A 62 7.11 22.32 15.80
C ASP A 62 8.53 21.72 15.81
N LYS A 63 9.22 21.89 16.94
CA LYS A 63 10.62 21.45 17.11
C LYS A 63 10.77 19.94 16.94
N ASP A 64 9.83 19.16 17.48
CA ASP A 64 9.89 17.70 17.45
C ASP A 64 9.68 17.17 16.02
N ALA A 65 8.77 17.81 15.26
CA ALA A 65 8.57 17.49 13.85
C ALA A 65 9.84 17.74 13.00
N GLN A 66 10.54 18.85 13.23
CA GLN A 66 11.77 19.18 12.50
C GLN A 66 12.94 18.25 12.85
N GLU A 67 13.06 17.83 14.13
CA GLU A 67 14.05 16.84 14.55
C GLU A 67 13.81 15.48 13.91
N PHE A 68 12.55 15.03 13.84
CA PHE A 68 12.18 13.79 13.18
C PHE A 68 12.48 13.81 11.67
N VAL A 69 12.13 14.88 10.96
CA VAL A 69 12.46 15.05 9.53
C VAL A 69 13.96 14.97 9.31
N ARG A 70 14.76 15.65 10.14
CA ARG A 70 16.23 15.60 10.05
C ARG A 70 16.79 14.20 10.29
N HIS A 71 16.21 13.47 11.24
CA HIS A 71 16.60 12.08 11.51
C HIS A 71 16.29 11.16 10.32
N VAL A 72 15.10 11.28 9.73
CA VAL A 72 14.69 10.52 8.55
C VAL A 72 15.58 10.85 7.34
N GLU A 73 15.91 12.12 7.13
CA GLU A 73 16.83 12.55 6.07
C GLU A 73 18.26 12.00 6.25
N ASN A 74 18.72 11.86 7.49
CA ASN A 74 20.02 11.24 7.77
C ASN A 74 20.02 9.73 7.48
N ILE A 75 18.95 9.03 7.86
CA ILE A 75 18.80 7.59 7.57
C ILE A 75 18.72 7.36 6.06
N ARG A 76 17.99 8.19 5.32
CA ARG A 76 17.91 8.11 3.84
C ARG A 76 19.25 8.34 3.14
N ARG A 77 20.22 8.98 3.80
CA ARG A 77 21.56 9.27 3.27
C ARG A 77 22.60 8.19 3.58
N THR A 78 22.29 7.27 4.49
CA THR A 78 23.19 6.18 4.93
C THR A 78 22.87 4.91 4.17
#